data_AF-A0A937V639-F1
#
_entry.id   AF-A0A937V639-F1
#
_cell.length_a   1.000
_cell.length_b   1.000
_cell.length_c   1.000
_cell.angle_alpha   90.00
_cell.angle_beta   90.00
_cell.angle_gamma   90.00
#
_symmetry.space_group_name_H-M   'P 1'
#
loop_
_entity.id
_entity.type
_entity.pdbx_description
1 polymer ?
#
loop_
_entity_poly.entity_id
_entity_poly.type
_entity_poly.pdbx_seq_one_letter_code
_entity_poly.pdbx_strand_id
1 'polypeptide(L)'
;DAIKKPPYKLTPELLWHAYDQLESSKVRGAGPQKLLTNIVSLIRFAVGQTDILEPFSETVDRRFDHWLSVQKKLGREFTPEQMSWLNMIKEHIATSLAIGVDDFQLPPFAQKGGAVRANTVFQQQLDKILEEMNKELVT
;
A
#
# COMPACT_ATOMS: atom_id res chain seq x y z
N ASP A 1 45.44 -9.92 -3.75
CA ASP A 1 44.33 -10.32 -2.87
C ASP A 1 42.99 -10.21 -3.57
N ALA A 2 42.31 -11.36 -3.69
CA ALA A 2 41.02 -11.46 -4.36
C ALA A 2 39.90 -11.00 -3.42
N ILE A 3 39.21 -9.92 -3.80
CA ILE A 3 37.90 -9.59 -3.22
C ILE A 3 36.92 -10.66 -3.72
N LYS A 4 36.88 -11.80 -3.03
CA LYS A 4 35.82 -12.79 -3.16
C LYS A 4 34.54 -12.12 -2.66
N LYS A 5 33.71 -11.62 -3.58
CA LYS A 5 32.31 -11.26 -3.29
C LYS A 5 31.62 -12.54 -2.78
N PRO A 6 31.21 -12.62 -1.50
CA PRO A 6 30.29 -13.66 -1.08
C PRO A 6 29.01 -13.49 -1.90
N PRO A 7 28.25 -14.55 -2.20
CA PRO A 7 26.87 -14.36 -2.60
C PRO A 7 26.17 -13.85 -1.34
N TYR A 8 26.17 -12.54 -1.11
CA TYR A 8 25.30 -11.97 -0.10
C TYR A 8 23.91 -12.31 -0.61
N LYS A 9 23.27 -13.27 0.05
CA LYS A 9 21.83 -13.53 -0.09
C LYS A 9 21.14 -12.32 0.50
N LEU A 10 21.23 -11.18 -0.19
CA LEU A 10 20.62 -9.92 0.18
C LEU A 10 19.12 -10.12 0.01
N THR A 11 18.46 -10.48 1.10
CA THR A 11 17.02 -10.48 1.16
C THR A 11 16.55 -9.08 1.58
N PRO A 12 15.33 -8.67 1.21
CA PRO A 12 14.75 -7.40 1.66
C PRO A 12 14.83 -7.22 3.18
N GLU A 13 14.65 -8.31 3.94
CA GLU A 13 14.74 -8.32 5.40
C GLU A 13 16.15 -7.99 5.88
N LEU A 14 17.18 -8.59 5.27
CA LEU A 14 18.57 -8.33 5.64
C LEU A 14 18.97 -6.88 5.33
N LEU A 15 18.49 -6.33 4.22
CA LEU A 15 18.72 -4.92 3.85
C LEU A 15 18.02 -3.97 4.81
N TRP A 16 16.77 -4.25 5.18
CA TRP A 16 16.05 -3.46 6.18
C TRP A 16 16.78 -3.43 7.51
N HIS A 17 17.17 -4.59 8.02
CA HIS A 17 17.92 -4.70 9.27
C HIS A 17 19.27 -3.98 9.21
N ALA A 18 19.96 -4.02 8.06
CA ALA A 18 21.20 -3.28 7.89
C ALA A 18 20.98 -1.76 7.97
N TYR A 19 19.93 -1.23 7.33
CA TYR A 19 19.60 0.20 7.43
C TYR A 19 19.14 0.60 8.83
N ASP A 20 18.36 -0.24 9.51
CA ASP A 20 17.94 0.00 10.89
C ASP A 20 19.14 0.12 11.84
N GLN A 21 20.18 -0.70 11.64
CA GLN A 21 21.42 -0.61 12.42
C GLN A 21 22.27 0.61 12.08
N LEU A 22 22.35 1.01 10.81
CA LEU A 22 23.20 2.11 10.35
C LEU A 22 22.58 3.48 10.58
N GLU A 23 21.26 3.60 10.43
CA GLU A 23 20.52 4.87 10.43
C GLU A 23 19.21 4.75 11.22
N SER A 24 19.26 4.24 12.47
CA SER A 24 18.09 3.97 13.30
C SER A 24 17.12 5.15 13.48
N SER A 25 17.57 6.39 13.36
CA SER A 25 16.70 7.58 13.42
C SER A 25 15.81 7.77 12.17
N LYS A 26 16.17 7.12 11.06
CA LYS A 26 15.47 7.20 9.76
C LYS A 26 14.66 5.95 9.43
N VAL A 27 14.71 4.91 10.27
CA VAL A 27 13.98 3.66 10.06
C VAL A 27 12.86 3.55 11.09
N ARG A 28 11.66 3.18 10.63
CA ARG A 28 10.48 2.99 11.50
C ARG A 28 10.00 1.56 11.42
N GLY A 29 9.95 0.90 12.58
CA GLY A 29 9.42 -0.45 12.75
C GLY A 29 10.32 -1.56 12.18
N ALA A 30 10.22 -2.74 12.80
CA ALA A 30 10.74 -4.00 12.28
C ALA A 30 9.55 -4.91 11.99
N GLY A 31 9.36 -5.27 10.71
CA GLY A 31 8.03 -5.49 10.10
C GLY A 31 7.19 -6.71 10.52
N PRO A 32 5.94 -6.82 10.03
CA PRO A 32 5.34 -8.12 9.81
C PRO A 32 6.01 -8.75 8.59
N GLN A 33 6.49 -9.96 8.80
CA GLN A 33 7.04 -10.81 7.75
C GLN A 33 6.12 -10.87 6.53
N LYS A 34 6.72 -10.82 5.33
CA LYS A 34 6.14 -11.21 4.03
C LYS A 34 5.18 -10.22 3.33
N LEU A 35 5.60 -8.98 3.06
CA LEU A 35 5.00 -8.25 1.95
C LEU A 35 6.08 -7.86 0.93
N LEU A 36 5.97 -8.40 -0.28
CA LEU A 36 6.76 -8.01 -1.45
C LEU A 36 6.76 -6.49 -1.65
N THR A 37 5.71 -5.79 -1.17
CA THR A 37 5.56 -4.33 -1.26
C THR A 37 6.61 -3.56 -0.47
N ASN A 38 7.20 -4.11 0.60
CA ASN A 38 8.28 -3.43 1.32
C ASN A 38 9.58 -3.31 0.51
N ILE A 39 9.73 -4.10 -0.57
CA ILE A 39 10.81 -3.89 -1.56
C ILE A 39 10.68 -2.49 -2.18
N VAL A 40 9.46 -2.01 -2.41
CA VAL A 40 9.22 -0.66 -2.95
C VAL A 40 9.70 0.39 -1.95
N SER A 41 9.38 0.24 -0.66
CA SER A 41 9.91 1.14 0.39
C SER A 41 11.44 1.16 0.42
N LEU A 42 12.07 -0.02 0.35
CA LEU A 42 13.54 -0.15 0.31
C LEU A 42 14.14 0.54 -0.91
N ILE A 43 13.58 0.34 -2.10
CA ILE A 43 14.06 0.97 -3.34
C ILE A 43 13.93 2.48 -3.22
N ARG A 44 12.75 2.99 -2.83
CA ARG A 44 12.49 4.44 -2.68
C ARG A 44 13.47 5.09 -1.71
N PHE A 45 13.74 4.45 -0.58
CA PHE A 45 14.72 4.94 0.39
C PHE A 45 16.15 4.92 -0.19
N ALA A 46 16.57 3.80 -0.78
CA ALA A 46 17.91 3.64 -1.33
C ALA A 46 18.22 4.61 -2.50
N VAL A 47 17.21 5.01 -3.28
CA VAL A 47 17.36 6.00 -4.35
C VAL A 47 17.11 7.45 -3.89
N GLY A 48 16.88 7.69 -2.59
CA GLY A 48 16.68 9.02 -2.03
C GLY A 48 15.32 9.67 -2.37
N GLN A 49 14.30 8.88 -2.72
CA GLN A 49 12.93 9.38 -2.92
C GLN A 49 12.18 9.59 -1.60
N THR A 50 12.63 8.96 -0.52
CA THR A 50 12.14 9.19 0.85
C THR A 50 13.32 9.23 1.80
N ASP A 51 13.25 10.12 2.79
CA ASP A 51 14.24 10.23 3.87
C ASP A 51 13.99 9.25 5.02
N ILE A 52 12.82 8.60 5.01
CA ILE A 52 12.38 7.67 6.05
C ILE A 52 12.05 6.32 5.41
N LEU A 53 12.62 5.25 5.96
CA LEU A 53 12.30 3.88 5.63
C LEU A 53 11.18 3.38 6.56
N GLU A 54 9.97 3.27 6.02
CA GLU A 54 8.78 2.77 6.73
C GLU A 54 8.02 1.72 5.88
N PRO A 55 7.30 0.77 6.51
CA PRO A 55 6.56 -0.25 5.78
C PRO A 55 5.61 0.38 4.76
N PHE A 56 5.45 -0.26 3.60
CA PHE A 56 4.62 0.29 2.54
C PHE A 56 3.16 0.47 2.98
N SER A 57 2.64 -0.43 3.83
CA SER A 57 1.31 -0.31 4.44
C SER A 57 1.12 0.98 5.23
N GLU A 58 2.12 1.41 6.00
CA GLU A 58 2.07 2.67 6.77
C GLU A 58 2.00 3.90 5.85
N THR A 59 2.73 3.85 4.73
CA THR A 59 2.63 4.88 3.69
C THR A 59 1.23 4.90 3.05
N VAL A 60 0.66 3.73 2.76
CA VAL A 60 -0.69 3.59 2.20
C VAL A 60 -1.75 4.11 3.17
N ASP A 61 -1.67 3.76 4.45
CA ASP A 61 -2.61 4.23 5.48
C ASP A 61 -2.61 5.76 5.60
N ARG A 62 -1.42 6.36 5.72
CA ARG A 62 -1.28 7.81 5.79
C ARG A 62 -1.83 8.52 4.54
N ARG A 63 -1.59 7.95 3.36
CA ARG A 63 -2.12 8.50 2.10
C ARG A 63 -3.63 8.32 1.98
N PHE A 64 -4.17 7.23 2.51
CA PHE A 64 -5.60 6.98 2.53
C PHE A 64 -6.33 7.97 3.42
N ASP A 65 -5.80 8.24 4.62
CA ASP A 65 -6.35 9.27 5.50
C ASP A 65 -6.31 10.66 4.85
N HIS A 66 -5.21 10.98 4.16
CA HIS A 66 -5.10 12.23 3.41
C HIS A 66 -6.14 12.29 2.27
N TRP A 67 -6.26 11.22 1.47
CA TRP A 67 -7.24 11.15 0.39
C TRP A 67 -8.67 11.32 0.92
N LEU A 68 -9.05 10.63 2.00
CA LEU A 68 -10.36 10.81 2.65
C LEU A 68 -10.60 12.26 3.11
N SER A 69 -9.58 12.91 3.68
CA SER A 69 -9.65 14.32 4.07
C SER A 69 -9.89 15.24 2.88
N VAL A 70 -9.24 14.97 1.74
CA VAL A 70 -9.47 15.70 0.48
C VAL A 70 -10.89 15.47 -0.04
N GLN A 71 -11.37 14.23 -0.08
CA GLN A 71 -12.74 13.92 -0.52
C GLN A 71 -13.78 14.65 0.32
N LYS A 72 -13.61 14.67 1.65
CA LYS A 72 -14.49 15.40 2.56
C LYS A 72 -14.50 16.91 2.29
N LYS A 73 -13.34 17.52 2.03
CA LYS A 73 -13.24 18.95 1.65
C LYS A 73 -13.93 19.26 0.33
N LEU A 74 -13.99 18.28 -0.59
CA LEU A 74 -14.71 18.37 -1.85
C LEU A 74 -16.22 18.07 -1.71
N GLY A 75 -16.72 17.87 -0.49
CA GLY A 75 -18.12 17.57 -0.22
C GLY A 75 -18.55 16.13 -0.52
N ARG A 76 -17.59 15.23 -0.78
CA ARG A 76 -17.86 13.80 -0.94
C ARG A 76 -17.70 13.12 0.43
N GLU A 77 -18.82 12.73 1.01
CA GLU A 77 -18.85 11.89 2.21
C GLU A 77 -19.23 10.45 1.86
N PHE A 78 -18.60 9.48 2.52
CA PHE A 78 -18.83 8.07 2.28
C PHE A 78 -19.73 7.48 3.37
N THR A 79 -20.69 6.65 2.95
CA THR A 79 -21.52 5.88 3.88
C THR A 79 -20.66 4.86 4.64
N PRO A 80 -21.14 4.33 5.78
CA PRO A 80 -20.42 3.25 6.49
C PRO A 80 -20.13 2.04 5.61
N GLU A 81 -21.03 1.70 4.68
CA GLU A 81 -20.81 0.63 3.71
C GLU A 81 -19.70 0.98 2.71
N GLN A 82 -19.75 2.18 2.11
CA GLN A 82 -18.70 2.66 1.21
C GLN A 82 -17.33 2.68 1.92
N MET A 83 -17.27 3.15 3.17
CA MET A 83 -16.06 3.13 3.97
C MET A 83 -15.53 1.70 4.21
N SER A 84 -16.40 0.71 4.43
CA SER A 84 -15.97 -0.69 4.53
C SER A 84 -15.34 -1.18 3.23
N TRP A 85 -15.88 -0.82 2.07
CA TRP A 85 -15.29 -1.16 0.77
C TRP A 85 -13.96 -0.44 0.54
N LEU A 86 -13.89 0.86 0.81
CA LEU A 86 -12.66 1.64 0.69
C LEU A 86 -11.53 1.08 1.56
N ASN A 87 -11.83 0.65 2.79
CA ASN A 87 -10.84 0.01 3.65
C ASN A 87 -10.34 -1.32 3.06
N MET A 88 -11.20 -2.18 2.54
CA MET A 88 -10.75 -3.43 1.89
C MET A 88 -9.89 -3.18 0.65
N ILE A 89 -10.25 -2.17 -0.15
CA ILE A 89 -9.49 -1.74 -1.34
C ILE A 89 -8.10 -1.25 -0.90
N LYS A 90 -8.04 -0.42 0.14
CA LYS A 90 -6.79 0.07 0.75
C LYS A 90 -5.89 -1.10 1.23
N GLU A 91 -6.45 -2.05 1.97
CA GLU A 91 -5.70 -3.24 2.43
C GLU A 91 -5.17 -4.08 1.27
N HIS A 92 -5.94 -4.22 0.19
CA HIS A 92 -5.47 -4.93 -1.00
C HIS A 92 -4.31 -4.18 -1.68
N ILE A 93 -4.40 -2.85 -1.82
CA ILE A 93 -3.31 -2.03 -2.38
C ILE A 93 -2.04 -2.10 -1.50
N ALA A 94 -2.17 -2.07 -0.18
CA ALA A 94 -1.05 -2.20 0.74
C ALA A 94 -0.25 -3.51 0.56
N THR A 95 -0.91 -4.56 0.07
CA THR A 95 -0.32 -5.89 -0.13
C THR A 95 0.04 -6.21 -1.58
N SER A 96 -0.58 -5.54 -2.55
CA SER A 96 -0.45 -5.86 -3.99
C SER A 96 0.00 -4.68 -4.87
N LEU A 97 0.24 -3.50 -4.29
CA LEU A 97 0.60 -2.23 -4.96
C LEU A 97 -0.46 -1.62 -5.88
N ALA A 98 -1.46 -2.37 -6.29
CA ALA A 98 -2.57 -1.88 -7.09
C ALA A 98 -3.79 -2.78 -6.88
N ILE A 99 -4.93 -2.33 -7.37
CA ILE A 99 -6.16 -3.10 -7.44
C ILE A 99 -6.89 -2.83 -8.76
N GLY A 100 -7.38 -3.88 -9.39
CA GLY A 100 -8.26 -3.83 -10.56
C GLY A 100 -9.64 -4.41 -10.26
N VAL A 101 -10.53 -4.33 -11.25
CA VAL A 101 -11.88 -4.90 -11.14
C VAL A 101 -11.84 -6.42 -11.01
N ASP A 102 -10.87 -7.08 -11.64
CA ASP A 102 -10.72 -8.54 -11.59
C ASP A 102 -10.41 -9.05 -10.17
N ASP A 103 -9.75 -8.24 -9.33
CA ASP A 103 -9.46 -8.60 -7.94
C ASP A 103 -10.74 -8.75 -7.10
N PHE A 104 -11.87 -8.19 -7.54
CA PHE A 104 -13.16 -8.36 -6.87
C PHE A 104 -13.73 -9.78 -6.99
N GLN A 105 -13.10 -10.64 -7.80
CA GLN A 105 -13.39 -12.08 -7.85
C GLN A 105 -12.71 -12.86 -6.71
N LEU A 106 -11.83 -12.22 -5.94
CA LEU A 106 -11.11 -12.82 -4.83
C LEU A 106 -11.74 -12.43 -3.48
N PRO A 107 -11.58 -13.24 -2.42
CA PRO A 107 -11.90 -12.83 -1.05
C PRO A 107 -11.06 -11.61 -0.61
N PRO A 108 -11.62 -10.70 0.22
CA PRO A 108 -12.97 -10.74 0.79
C PRO A 108 -14.05 -10.16 -0.14
N PHE A 109 -13.68 -9.59 -1.29
CA PHE A 109 -14.61 -8.89 -2.18
C PHE A 109 -15.69 -9.82 -2.75
N ALA A 110 -15.31 -11.00 -3.25
CA ALA A 110 -16.24 -11.98 -3.80
C ALA A 110 -17.29 -12.42 -2.76
N GLN A 111 -16.89 -12.54 -1.49
CA GLN A 111 -17.78 -12.90 -0.39
C GLN A 111 -18.79 -11.80 -0.04
N LYS A 112 -18.53 -10.56 -0.47
CA LYS A 112 -19.40 -9.39 -0.31
C LYS A 112 -20.16 -9.03 -1.60
N GLY A 113 -20.22 -9.94 -2.57
CA GLY A 113 -20.94 -9.75 -3.84
C GLY A 113 -20.10 -9.14 -4.97
N GLY A 114 -18.78 -9.05 -4.78
CA GLY A 114 -17.81 -8.71 -5.83
C GLY A 114 -18.01 -7.34 -6.47
N ALA A 115 -17.54 -7.21 -7.71
CA ALA A 115 -17.54 -5.95 -8.46
C ALA A 115 -18.96 -5.38 -8.65
N VAL A 116 -19.95 -6.25 -8.87
CA VAL A 116 -21.35 -5.84 -9.07
C VAL A 116 -21.90 -5.14 -7.83
N ARG A 117 -21.69 -5.71 -6.63
CA ARG A 117 -22.13 -5.08 -5.39
C ARG A 117 -21.36 -3.79 -5.14
N ALA A 118 -20.04 -3.80 -5.30
CA ALA A 118 -19.21 -2.62 -5.11
C ALA A 118 -19.63 -1.48 -6.03
N ASN A 119 -19.86 -1.75 -7.32
CA ASN A 119 -20.28 -0.72 -8.27
C ASN A 119 -21.67 -0.16 -7.95
N THR A 120 -22.57 -0.99 -7.39
CA THR A 120 -23.86 -0.51 -6.87
C THR A 120 -23.66 0.42 -5.66
N VAL A 121 -22.80 0.03 -4.71
CA VAL A 121 -22.49 0.80 -3.50
C VAL A 121 -21.87 2.16 -3.85
N PHE A 122 -21.04 2.22 -4.89
CA PHE A 122 -20.43 3.46 -5.39
C PHE A 122 -21.25 4.13 -6.51
N GLN A 123 -22.51 3.77 -6.72
CA GLN A 123 -23.40 4.42 -7.70
C GLN A 123 -22.78 4.52 -9.10
N GLN A 124 -22.23 3.42 -9.59
CA GLN A 124 -21.55 3.30 -10.89
C GLN A 124 -20.21 4.06 -10.99
N GLN A 125 -19.64 4.51 -9.87
CA GLN A 125 -18.34 5.21 -9.83
C GLN A 125 -17.18 4.32 -9.36
N LEU A 126 -17.32 2.98 -9.37
CA LEU A 126 -16.26 2.09 -8.87
C LEU A 126 -14.94 2.32 -9.59
N ASP A 127 -14.93 2.34 -10.92
CA ASP A 127 -13.71 2.49 -11.72
C ASP A 127 -12.96 3.78 -11.37
N LYS A 128 -13.70 4.89 -11.20
CA LYS A 128 -13.14 6.18 -10.78
C LYS A 128 -12.53 6.10 -9.38
N ILE A 129 -13.18 5.42 -8.44
CA ILE A 129 -12.65 5.23 -7.09
C ILE A 129 -11.36 4.39 -7.14
N LEU A 130 -11.33 3.31 -7.94
CA LEU A 130 -10.13 2.49 -8.07
C LEU A 130 -8.96 3.28 -8.70
N GLU A 131 -9.24 4.09 -9.73
CA GLU A 131 -8.24 4.97 -10.34
C GLU A 131 -7.68 5.99 -9.34
N GLU A 132 -8.57 6.71 -8.63
CA GLU A 132 -8.18 7.67 -7.59
C GLU A 132 -7.32 7.01 -6.51
N MET A 133 -7.74 5.85 -5.99
CA MET A 133 -7.00 5.16 -4.92
C MET A 133 -5.67 4.59 -5.40
N ASN A 134 -5.60 3.95 -6.57
CA ASN A 134 -4.33 3.46 -7.12
C ASN A 134 -3.33 4.61 -7.30
N LYS A 135 -3.80 5.76 -7.79
CA LYS A 135 -2.95 6.93 -7.99
C LYS A 135 -2.45 7.49 -6.65
N GLU A 136 -3.37 7.80 -5.74
CA GLU A 136 -3.08 8.57 -4.53
C GLU A 136 -2.38 7.76 -3.44
N LEU A 137 -2.61 6.45 -3.37
CA LEU A 137 -2.02 5.61 -2.32
C LEU A 137 -0.63 5.13 -2.69
N VAL A 138 -0.37 4.89 -3.98
CA VAL A 138 0.86 4.24 -4.44
C VAL A 138 1.92 5.23 -4.86
N THR A 139 1.53 6.31 -5.54
CA THR A 139 2.45 7.30 -6.15
C THR A 139 2.92 8.30 -5.12
#